data_AF-A0A382W7P7-F1
#
_entry.id   AF-A0A382W7P7-F1
#
_cell.length_a   1.000
_cell.length_b   1.000
_cell.length_c   1.000
_cell.angle_alpha   90.00
_cell.angle_beta   90.00
_cell.angle_gamma   90.00
#
_symmetry.space_group_name_H-M   'P 1'
#
loop_
_entity.id
_entity.type
_entity.pdbx_description
1 polymer ?
#
loop_
_entity_poly.entity_id
_entity_poly.type
_entity_poly.pdbx_seq_one_letter_code
_entity_poly.pdbx_strand_id
1 'polypeptide(L)'
;FGDNRPAGLIYPVSRIPNLDGIVEAQPRVVSGDVEIVRSEQIEDGFSTWNAIRFGGITEVMTSAVGGDDAAHMLGTIDGRIKEAGGNGLKEDGIFNNAYVITQEASQDSREWIQEFNASFTGYYEGWSPAGRTAQFMGGIQQPHYNSGISNRAIFVG
;
A
#
# COMPACT_ATOMS: atom_id res chain seq x y z
N PHE A 1 -12.00 24.18 15.52
CA PHE A 1 -10.62 23.68 15.34
C PHE A 1 -10.09 23.36 16.74
N GLY A 2 -10.17 22.11 17.19
CA GLY A 2 -10.16 21.76 18.64
C GLY A 2 -9.12 20.72 19.04
N ASP A 3 -8.75 20.79 20.33
CA ASP A 3 -7.55 20.26 20.99
C ASP A 3 -7.48 18.73 21.18
N ASN A 4 -8.26 17.95 20.45
CA ASN A 4 -8.33 16.49 20.60
C ASN A 4 -7.87 15.76 19.31
N ARG A 5 -6.59 15.91 18.94
CA ARG A 5 -6.02 15.12 17.82
C ARG A 5 -5.63 13.71 18.31
N PRO A 6 -6.10 12.63 17.66
CA PRO A 6 -5.58 11.29 17.91
C PRO A 6 -4.13 11.22 17.43
N ALA A 7 -3.23 10.75 18.30
CA ALA A 7 -1.89 10.23 18.03
C ALA A 7 -1.13 10.81 16.80
N GLY A 8 -0.26 11.79 17.04
CA GLY A 8 0.79 12.20 16.09
C GLY A 8 0.27 13.00 14.89
N LEU A 9 1.01 14.02 14.48
CA LEU A 9 0.70 14.80 13.29
C LEU A 9 0.79 13.93 12.03
N ILE A 10 -0.34 13.39 11.58
CA ILE A 10 -0.53 12.92 10.19
C ILE A 10 -1.18 14.08 9.44
N TYR A 11 -0.44 14.72 8.55
CA TYR A 11 -0.97 15.78 7.72
C TYR A 11 -1.91 15.21 6.65
N PRO A 12 -3.04 15.87 6.35
CA PRO A 12 -3.82 15.54 5.17
C PRO A 12 -2.98 15.90 3.94
N VAL A 13 -2.40 14.89 3.30
CA VAL A 13 -1.76 15.06 1.99
C VAL A 13 -2.90 15.19 0.98
N SER A 14 -3.30 16.43 0.69
CA SER A 14 -4.28 16.85 -0.34
C SER A 14 -5.61 16.07 -0.35
N ARG A 15 -6.72 16.73 -0.02
CA ARG A 15 -8.01 16.29 -0.57
C ARG A 15 -7.91 16.43 -2.09
N ILE A 16 -7.63 15.36 -2.80
CA ILE A 16 -7.77 15.34 -4.26
C ILE A 16 -9.28 15.35 -4.51
N PRO A 17 -9.84 16.44 -5.06
CA PRO A 17 -11.24 16.46 -5.41
C PRO A 17 -11.38 15.71 -6.72
N ASN A 18 -11.68 14.41 -6.68
CA ASN A 18 -12.19 13.73 -7.85
C ASN A 18 -13.46 12.98 -7.47
N LEU A 19 -14.59 13.69 -7.61
CA LEU A 19 -15.94 13.17 -7.45
C LEU A 19 -16.41 12.39 -8.70
N ASP A 20 -15.59 12.34 -9.75
CA ASP A 20 -15.88 11.62 -10.98
C ASP A 20 -14.77 10.60 -11.26
N GLY A 21 -15.19 9.35 -11.45
CA GLY A 21 -14.40 8.12 -11.46
C GLY A 21 -13.00 8.14 -12.10
N ILE A 22 -12.17 7.25 -11.55
CA ILE A 22 -10.77 6.93 -11.89
C ILE A 22 -9.76 7.79 -11.14
N VAL A 23 -9.20 7.20 -10.07
CA VAL A 23 -7.95 7.63 -9.45
C VAL A 23 -6.85 6.76 -10.04
N GLU A 24 -6.07 7.31 -10.96
CA GLU A 24 -4.78 6.71 -11.27
C GLU A 24 -3.84 6.96 -10.09
N ALA A 25 -3.23 5.89 -9.57
CA ALA A 25 -2.14 5.98 -8.60
C ALA A 25 -1.11 6.99 -9.12
N GLN A 26 -0.74 7.97 -8.28
CA GLN A 26 0.09 9.15 -8.62
C GLN A 26 0.79 9.07 -9.99
N PRO A 27 0.48 9.94 -10.96
CA PRO A 27 1.06 9.86 -12.29
C PRO A 27 2.59 9.94 -12.17
N ARG A 28 3.25 8.80 -12.38
CA ARG A 28 4.70 8.75 -12.48
C ARG A 28 5.06 8.99 -13.92
N VAL A 29 5.84 10.04 -14.12
CA VAL A 29 6.49 10.25 -15.41
C VAL A 29 7.60 9.23 -15.52
N VAL A 30 7.38 8.24 -16.38
CA VAL A 30 8.42 7.29 -16.80
C VAL A 30 8.96 7.82 -18.12
N SER A 31 10.26 8.10 -18.17
CA SER A 31 10.93 8.62 -19.36
C SER A 31 12.21 7.84 -19.64
N GLY A 32 12.54 7.68 -20.93
CA GLY A 32 13.69 6.91 -21.39
C GLY A 32 13.31 5.54 -21.96
N ASP A 33 14.33 4.73 -22.25
CA ASP A 33 14.20 3.37 -22.76
C ASP A 33 14.08 2.40 -21.57
N VAL A 34 12.85 2.08 -21.20
CA VAL A 34 12.54 1.21 -20.07
C VAL A 34 11.54 0.13 -20.51
N GLU A 35 11.64 -1.04 -19.90
CA GLU A 35 10.62 -2.07 -20.05
C GLU A 35 9.57 -1.90 -18.95
N ILE A 36 8.29 -1.86 -19.34
CA ILE A 36 7.15 -1.82 -18.41
C ILE A 36 6.40 -3.14 -18.53
N VAL A 37 6.39 -3.91 -17.45
CA VAL A 37 5.64 -5.16 -17.32
C VAL A 37 4.50 -4.94 -16.33
N ARG A 38 3.39 -5.62 -16.54
CA ARG A 38 2.24 -5.57 -15.65
C ARG A 38 1.71 -6.98 -15.42
N SER A 39 1.08 -7.20 -14.28
CA SER A 39 0.32 -8.42 -14.06
C SER A 39 -0.82 -8.51 -15.07
N GLU A 40 -1.13 -9.72 -15.54
CA GLU A 40 -2.33 -9.94 -16.35
C GLU A 40 -3.60 -9.97 -15.49
N GLN A 41 -3.44 -10.23 -14.19
CA GLN A 41 -4.52 -10.24 -13.21
C GLN A 41 -4.94 -8.83 -12.84
N ILE A 42 -6.25 -8.60 -12.93
CA ILE A 42 -6.93 -7.36 -12.57
C ILE A 42 -7.82 -7.63 -11.34
N GLU A 43 -7.64 -6.84 -10.29
CA GLU A 43 -8.46 -6.85 -9.08
C GLU A 43 -8.93 -5.43 -8.77
N ASP A 44 -10.21 -5.28 -8.44
CA ASP A 44 -10.82 -3.98 -8.12
C ASP A 44 -10.57 -2.88 -9.16
N GLY A 45 -10.36 -3.27 -10.42
CA GLY A 45 -10.09 -2.37 -11.54
C GLY A 45 -8.62 -2.02 -11.76
N PHE A 46 -7.68 -2.60 -10.99
CA PHE A 46 -6.25 -2.35 -11.11
C PHE A 46 -5.46 -3.63 -11.43
N SER A 47 -4.36 -3.48 -12.17
CA SER A 47 -3.32 -4.50 -12.21
C SER A 47 -2.84 -4.78 -10.79
N THR A 48 -2.78 -6.04 -10.38
CA THR A 48 -2.29 -6.43 -9.06
C THR A 48 -0.84 -5.97 -8.80
N TRP A 49 -0.01 -5.87 -9.85
CA TRP A 49 1.28 -5.20 -9.81
C TRP A 49 1.73 -4.68 -11.19
N ASN A 50 2.68 -3.74 -11.17
CA ASN A 50 3.45 -3.34 -12.34
C ASN A 50 4.94 -3.24 -12.00
N ALA A 51 5.80 -3.55 -12.96
CA ALA A 51 7.24 -3.49 -12.86
C ALA A 51 7.82 -2.57 -13.93
N ILE A 52 8.78 -1.73 -13.55
CA ILE A 52 9.57 -0.91 -14.46
C ILE A 52 11.01 -1.41 -14.36
N ARG A 53 11.60 -1.76 -15.50
CA ARG A 53 12.96 -2.29 -15.59
C ARG A 53 13.85 -1.36 -16.38
N PHE A 54 14.99 -1.04 -15.81
CA PHE A 54 15.99 -0.18 -16.43
C PHE A 54 17.38 -0.49 -15.88
N GLY A 55 18.34 -0.77 -16.77
CA GLY A 55 19.75 -0.92 -16.39
C GLY A 55 20.02 -2.03 -15.35
N GLY A 56 19.28 -3.14 -15.39
CA GLY A 56 19.40 -4.24 -14.41
C GLY A 56 18.73 -3.97 -13.06
N ILE A 57 18.01 -2.85 -12.94
CA ILE A 57 17.21 -2.52 -11.75
C ILE A 57 15.74 -2.73 -12.10
N THR A 58 15.00 -3.37 -11.20
CA THR A 58 13.56 -3.52 -11.27
C THR A 58 12.91 -2.77 -10.12
N GLU A 59 11.98 -1.86 -10.43
CA GLU A 59 11.06 -1.28 -9.47
C GLU A 59 9.67 -1.91 -9.64
N VAL A 60 9.12 -2.46 -8.57
CA VAL A 60 7.78 -3.06 -8.55
C VAL A 60 6.86 -2.22 -7.68
N MET A 61 5.65 -1.98 -8.19
CA MET A 61 4.55 -1.42 -7.41
C MET A 61 3.41 -2.42 -7.34
N THR A 62 2.91 -2.64 -6.13
CA THR A 62 1.73 -3.47 -5.88
C THR A 62 0.52 -2.58 -5.60
N SER A 63 -0.61 -2.95 -6.19
CA SER A 63 -1.91 -2.25 -6.07
C SER A 63 -3.00 -3.26 -5.70
N ALA A 64 -4.22 -2.80 -5.41
CA ALA A 64 -5.37 -3.67 -5.13
C ALA A 64 -5.10 -4.74 -4.05
N VAL A 65 -4.66 -4.31 -2.87
CA VAL A 65 -4.56 -5.18 -1.69
C VAL A 65 -5.38 -4.52 -0.59
N GLY A 66 -6.63 -4.96 -0.46
CA GLY A 66 -7.58 -4.51 0.56
C GLY A 66 -7.95 -5.63 1.52
N GLY A 67 -8.30 -5.28 2.75
CA GLY A 67 -8.65 -6.23 3.80
C GLY A 67 -8.75 -5.61 5.18
N ASP A 68 -8.87 -6.49 6.18
CA ASP A 68 -8.90 -6.19 7.61
C ASP A 68 -7.66 -6.72 8.35
N ASP A 69 -7.02 -7.79 7.85
CA ASP A 69 -5.76 -8.32 8.39
C ASP A 69 -4.51 -7.82 7.64
N ALA A 70 -3.66 -7.08 8.36
CA ALA A 70 -2.41 -6.55 7.82
C ALA A 70 -1.43 -7.64 7.38
N ALA A 71 -1.29 -8.74 8.13
CA ALA A 71 -0.33 -9.80 7.82
C ALA A 71 -0.71 -10.53 6.52
N HIS A 72 -2.00 -10.85 6.35
CA HIS A 72 -2.51 -11.41 5.10
C HIS A 72 -2.27 -10.47 3.90
N MET A 73 -2.52 -9.17 4.07
CA MET A 73 -2.25 -8.18 3.02
C MET A 73 -0.76 -8.08 2.67
N LEU A 74 0.12 -8.03 3.68
CA LEU A 74 1.58 -8.02 3.46
C LEU A 74 2.08 -9.31 2.80
N GLY A 75 1.51 -10.46 3.16
CA GLY A 75 1.78 -11.73 2.49
C GLY A 75 1.34 -11.76 1.03
N THR A 76 0.22 -11.10 0.71
CA THR A 76 -0.24 -10.93 -0.67
C THR A 76 0.73 -10.07 -1.48
N ILE A 77 1.21 -8.96 -0.89
CA ILE A 77 2.22 -8.08 -1.51
C ILE A 77 3.53 -8.84 -1.75
N ASP A 78 3.98 -9.63 -0.78
CA ASP A 78 5.17 -10.46 -0.90
C ASP A 78 5.11 -11.42 -2.08
N GLY A 79 3.97 -12.11 -2.26
CA GLY A 79 3.73 -12.97 -3.42
C GLY A 79 3.83 -12.21 -4.73
N ARG A 80 3.23 -11.02 -4.82
CA ARG A 80 3.24 -10.17 -6.03
C ARG A 80 4.64 -9.65 -6.38
N ILE A 81 5.47 -9.35 -5.39
CA ILE A 81 6.88 -8.97 -5.61
C ILE A 81 7.66 -10.16 -6.19
N LYS A 82 7.43 -11.37 -5.67
CA LYS A 82 8.05 -12.61 -6.18
C LYS A 82 7.61 -12.92 -7.60
N GLU A 83 6.32 -12.77 -7.91
CA GLU A 83 5.78 -12.91 -9.27
C GLU A 83 6.43 -11.93 -10.26
N ALA A 84 6.74 -10.72 -9.81
CA ALA A 84 7.41 -9.69 -10.61
C ALA A 84 8.93 -9.94 -10.78
N GLY A 85 9.48 -10.97 -10.12
CA GLY A 85 10.88 -11.40 -10.21
C GLY A 85 11.77 -11.04 -9.03
N GLY A 86 11.19 -10.51 -7.94
CA GLY A 86 11.92 -10.19 -6.71
C GLY A 86 12.04 -11.38 -5.74
N ASN A 87 12.68 -11.13 -4.61
CA ASN A 87 12.88 -12.06 -3.49
C ASN A 87 11.75 -12.01 -2.46
N GLY A 88 10.96 -10.93 -2.46
CA GLY A 88 9.84 -10.75 -1.52
C GLY A 88 9.82 -9.38 -0.86
N LEU A 89 8.80 -9.17 -0.03
CA LEU A 89 8.55 -7.89 0.61
C LEU A 89 9.58 -7.56 1.70
N LYS A 90 10.09 -8.56 2.41
CA LYS A 90 11.03 -8.34 3.51
C LYS A 90 12.43 -7.99 3.01
N GLU A 91 12.80 -8.57 1.87
CA GLU A 91 14.10 -8.43 1.24
C GLU A 91 14.15 -7.19 0.33
N ASP A 92 13.16 -7.01 -0.54
CA ASP A 92 13.20 -5.98 -1.58
C ASP A 92 12.27 -4.78 -1.31
N GLY A 93 11.41 -4.89 -0.29
CA GLY A 93 10.45 -3.85 0.06
C GLY A 93 11.12 -2.59 0.58
N ILE A 94 10.87 -1.46 -0.08
CA ILE A 94 11.41 -0.16 0.34
C ILE A 94 10.38 0.60 1.16
N PHE A 95 9.11 0.56 0.74
CA PHE A 95 8.08 1.41 1.34
C PHE A 95 6.66 0.85 1.20
N ASN A 96 5.93 0.81 2.32
CA ASN A 96 4.50 0.53 2.41
C ASN A 96 3.71 1.81 2.63
N ASN A 97 2.63 2.00 1.87
CA ASN A 97 1.60 2.98 2.18
C ASN A 97 0.31 2.27 2.60
N ALA A 98 -0.05 2.42 3.87
CA ALA A 98 -1.27 1.86 4.43
C ALA A 98 -2.40 2.91 4.40
N TYR A 99 -3.49 2.59 3.75
CA TYR A 99 -4.72 3.37 3.74
C TYR A 99 -5.70 2.72 4.70
N VAL A 100 -6.19 3.49 5.66
CA VAL A 100 -7.09 3.00 6.71
C VAL A 100 -8.41 3.75 6.63
N ILE A 101 -9.53 3.04 6.62
CA ILE A 101 -10.84 3.66 6.73
C ILE A 101 -11.20 3.81 8.20
N THR A 102 -11.66 4.99 8.61
CA THR A 102 -12.20 5.22 9.96
C THR A 102 -13.57 4.57 10.07
N GLN A 103 -13.80 3.83 11.15
CA GLN A 103 -15.12 3.31 11.51
C GLN A 103 -16.07 4.47 11.91
N GLU A 104 -17.37 4.21 11.89
CA GLU A 104 -18.40 5.18 12.27
C GLU A 104 -18.17 5.74 13.68
N ALA A 105 -17.75 4.87 14.62
CA ALA A 105 -17.36 5.26 15.96
C ALA A 105 -15.85 5.46 16.09
N SER A 106 -15.46 6.54 16.80
CA SER A 106 -14.05 6.85 17.10
C SER A 106 -13.38 5.77 17.96
N GLN A 107 -14.11 5.09 18.83
CA GLN A 107 -13.53 4.11 19.75
C GLN A 107 -13.16 2.83 18.99
N ASP A 108 -14.07 2.32 18.18
CA ASP A 108 -13.87 1.14 17.34
C ASP A 108 -12.67 1.32 16.40
N SER A 109 -12.52 2.53 15.83
CA SER A 109 -11.34 2.87 15.02
C SER A 109 -10.02 2.80 15.81
N ARG A 110 -10.03 3.15 17.10
CA ARG A 110 -8.83 3.14 17.97
C ARG A 110 -8.47 1.75 18.46
N GLU A 111 -9.47 0.88 18.66
CA GLU A 111 -9.27 -0.51 19.04
C GLU A 111 -8.74 -1.29 17.84
N TRP A 112 -9.42 -1.19 16.70
CA TRP A 112 -9.03 -1.89 15.47
C TRP A 112 -7.63 -1.49 14.97
N ILE A 113 -7.25 -0.20 15.04
CA ILE A 113 -5.90 0.21 14.58
C ILE A 113 -4.77 -0.40 15.43
N GLN A 114 -5.04 -0.75 16.70
CA GLN A 114 -4.07 -1.45 17.54
C GLN A 114 -3.86 -2.89 17.04
N GLU A 115 -4.95 -3.59 16.72
CA GLU A 115 -4.91 -4.94 16.14
C GLU A 115 -4.20 -4.95 14.78
N PHE A 116 -4.55 -4.00 13.91
CA PHE A 116 -3.88 -3.82 12.62
C PHE A 116 -2.37 -3.61 12.79
N ASN A 117 -1.96 -2.75 13.73
CA ASN A 117 -0.54 -2.49 13.98
C ASN A 117 0.19 -3.68 14.59
N ALA A 118 -0.47 -4.45 15.46
CA ALA A 118 0.10 -5.68 16.00
C ALA A 118 0.33 -6.72 14.89
N SER A 119 -0.67 -6.93 14.02
CA SER A 119 -0.57 -7.81 12.86
C SER A 119 0.54 -7.37 11.88
N PHE A 120 0.58 -6.07 11.53
CA PHE A 120 1.62 -5.50 10.68
C PHE A 120 3.03 -5.72 11.25
N THR A 121 3.19 -5.47 12.56
CA THR A 121 4.48 -5.62 13.24
C THR A 121 4.89 -7.09 13.32
N GLY A 122 3.94 -7.99 13.62
CA GLY A 122 4.17 -9.43 13.69
C GLY A 122 4.63 -10.01 12.36
N TYR A 123 4.12 -9.52 11.22
CA TYR A 123 4.61 -9.95 9.90
C TYR A 123 6.12 -9.76 9.74
N TYR A 124 6.68 -8.66 10.27
CA TYR A 124 8.10 -8.33 10.18
C TYR A 124 8.95 -8.87 11.35
N GLU A 125 8.41 -9.75 12.20
CA GLU A 125 9.20 -10.30 13.31
C GLU A 125 10.50 -10.95 12.80
N GLY A 126 11.63 -10.58 13.42
CA GLY A 126 12.97 -11.01 13.01
C GLY A 126 13.56 -10.27 11.80
N TRP A 127 12.86 -9.28 11.24
CA TRP A 127 13.28 -8.48 10.08
C TRP A 127 13.19 -6.98 10.36
N SER A 128 13.99 -6.19 9.64
CA SER A 128 13.78 -4.75 9.59
C SER A 128 12.59 -4.46 8.68
N PRO A 129 11.54 -3.77 9.13
CA PRO A 129 10.39 -3.47 8.29
C PRO A 129 10.76 -2.46 7.20
N ALA A 130 10.09 -2.57 6.06
CA ALA A 130 10.08 -1.51 5.05
C ALA A 130 9.50 -0.21 5.65
N GLY A 131 9.92 0.94 5.15
CA GLY A 131 9.39 2.23 5.59
C GLY A 131 7.87 2.26 5.46
N ARG A 132 7.15 2.92 6.37
CA ARG A 132 5.69 2.93 6.37
C ARG A 132 5.12 4.34 6.55
N THR A 133 4.11 4.67 5.76
CA THR A 133 3.12 5.70 6.10
C THR A 133 1.74 5.08 6.29
N ALA A 134 0.94 5.68 7.18
CA ALA A 134 -0.46 5.33 7.34
C ALA A 134 -1.32 6.59 7.23
N GLN A 135 -2.43 6.51 6.49
CA GLN A 135 -3.33 7.63 6.25
C GLN A 135 -4.77 7.19 6.42
N PHE A 136 -5.57 8.00 7.15
CA PHE A 136 -7.02 7.81 7.18
C PHE A 136 -7.63 8.38 5.89
N MET A 137 -8.32 7.53 5.13
CA MET A 137 -8.93 7.90 3.84
C MET A 137 -10.44 7.73 3.89
N GLY A 138 -11.17 8.66 3.25
CA GLY A 138 -12.62 8.64 3.16
C GLY A 138 -13.19 8.27 1.79
N GLY A 139 -12.41 7.76 0.83
CA GLY A 139 -12.98 7.56 -0.51
C GLY A 139 -12.15 6.92 -1.64
N ILE A 140 -11.00 6.29 -1.40
CA ILE A 140 -10.24 5.59 -2.46
C ILE A 140 -9.97 4.15 -2.02
N GLN A 141 -11.03 3.41 -1.77
CA GLN A 141 -10.99 2.00 -1.44
C GLN A 141 -12.36 1.39 -1.72
N GLN A 142 -12.41 0.09 -2.07
CA GLN A 142 -13.70 -0.57 -2.22
C GLN A 142 -14.47 -0.52 -0.89
N PRO A 143 -15.79 -0.28 -0.92
CA PRO A 143 -16.58 -0.05 0.30
C PRO A 143 -16.55 -1.23 1.29
N HIS A 144 -16.24 -2.44 0.83
CA HIS A 144 -16.19 -3.65 1.65
C HIS A 144 -14.85 -3.89 2.36
N TYR A 145 -13.81 -3.12 2.07
CA TYR A 145 -12.53 -3.24 2.77
C TYR A 145 -12.40 -2.18 3.85
N ASN A 146 -11.90 -2.55 5.02
CA ASN A 146 -11.61 -1.62 6.12
C ASN A 146 -10.25 -0.91 5.95
N SER A 147 -9.32 -1.51 5.22
CA SER A 147 -8.01 -0.94 4.91
C SER A 147 -7.41 -1.50 3.64
N GLY A 148 -6.34 -0.88 3.15
CA GLY A 148 -5.55 -1.39 2.04
C GLY A 148 -4.09 -1.00 2.19
N ILE A 149 -3.20 -1.78 1.59
CA ILE A 149 -1.76 -1.53 1.61
C ILE A 149 -1.25 -1.53 0.17
N SER A 150 -0.55 -0.47 -0.23
CA SER A 150 0.28 -0.50 -1.44
C SER A 150 1.76 -0.54 -1.05
N ASN A 151 2.58 -1.12 -1.91
CA ASN A 151 4.02 -1.20 -1.67
C ASN A 151 4.83 -0.83 -2.90
N ARG A 152 6.02 -0.29 -2.64
CA ARG A 152 7.13 -0.14 -3.59
C ARG A 152 8.28 -1.05 -3.17
N ALA A 153 8.73 -1.89 -4.10
CA ALA A 153 9.92 -2.72 -3.97
C ALA A 153 10.94 -2.38 -5.06
N ILE A 154 12.24 -2.47 -4.74
CA ILE A 154 13.33 -2.21 -5.68
C ILE A 154 14.40 -3.27 -5.47
N PHE A 155 14.81 -3.93 -6.56
CA PHE A 155 15.85 -4.95 -6.51
C PHE A 155 16.67 -4.96 -7.81
N VAL A 156 17.85 -5.58 -7.73
CA VAL A 156 18.70 -5.86 -8.88
C VAL A 156 18.30 -7.22 -9.44
N GLY A 157 18.09 -7.30 -10.75
CA GLY A 157 17.73 -8.51 -11.49
C GLY A 157 18.70 -8.78 -12.62
#